data_AF-A0ABD4DQ39-F1
#
_entry.id   AF-A0ABD4DQ39-F1
#
_cell.length_a   1.000
_cell.length_b   1.000
_cell.length_c   1.000
_cell.angle_alpha   90.00
_cell.angle_beta   90.00
_cell.angle_gamma   90.00
#
_symmetry.space_group_name_H-M   'P 1'
#
loop_
_entity.id
_entity.type
_entity.pdbx_description
1 polymer ?
#
loop_
_entity_poly.entity_id
_entity_poly.type
_entity_poly.pdbx_seq_one_letter_code
_entity_poly.pdbx_strand_id
1 'polypeptide(L)'
;MSESKATIHLRKREQLKKKYNLSDLEYDYLWKLFMEYGMTSGEASHRSPANHYYLQGISEHNVIEWHSWKSKMTPELKKIISEKYPQLMVTDKSLQ
;
A
#
# COMPACT_ATOMS: atom_id res chain seq x y z
N MET A 1 -18.75 16.95 19.17
CA MET A 1 -19.10 16.28 17.89
C MET A 1 -18.02 15.27 17.58
N SER A 2 -18.36 13.99 17.39
CA SER A 2 -17.38 12.97 16.96
C SER A 2 -17.08 13.16 15.47
N GLU A 3 -15.82 13.10 15.09
CA GLU A 3 -15.38 13.15 13.70
C GLU A 3 -15.92 11.92 12.92
N SER A 4 -16.28 12.10 11.65
CA SER A 4 -16.81 11.02 10.82
C SER A 4 -15.70 10.06 10.37
N LYS A 5 -16.02 8.79 10.10
CA LYS A 5 -15.06 7.81 9.56
C LYS A 5 -14.42 8.25 8.24
N ALA A 6 -15.20 8.88 7.36
CA ALA A 6 -14.70 9.40 6.09
C ALA A 6 -13.65 10.50 6.29
N THR A 7 -13.91 11.41 7.23
CA THR A 7 -12.96 12.49 7.58
C THR A 7 -11.67 11.93 8.18
N ILE A 8 -11.77 10.94 9.07
CA ILE A 8 -10.60 10.26 9.66
C ILE A 8 -9.74 9.59 8.57
N HIS A 9 -10.39 8.88 7.64
CA HIS A 9 -9.69 8.20 6.55
C HIS A 9 -8.96 9.19 5.62
N LEU A 10 -9.63 10.28 5.22
CA LEU A 10 -9.02 11.34 4.41
C LEU A 10 -7.81 11.97 5.11
N ARG A 11 -7.92 12.26 6.41
CA ARG A 11 -6.79 12.81 7.18
C ARG A 11 -5.59 11.85 7.22
N LYS A 12 -5.84 10.56 7.45
CA LYS A 12 -4.77 9.55 7.48
C LYS A 12 -4.10 9.39 6.11
N ARG A 13 -4.87 9.40 5.01
CA ARG A 13 -4.35 9.41 3.64
C ARG A 13 -3.39 10.58 3.43
N GLU A 14 -3.80 11.80 3.78
CA GLU A 14 -2.95 12.98 3.60
C GLU A 14 -1.70 12.95 4.49
N GLN A 15 -1.79 12.40 5.70
CA GLN A 15 -0.63 12.20 6.57
C GLN A 15 0.38 11.20 5.97
N LEU A 16 -0.10 10.08 5.42
CA LEU A 16 0.76 9.09 4.79
C LEU A 16 1.42 9.67 3.54
N LYS A 17 0.65 10.32 2.67
CA LYS A 17 1.19 10.99 1.47
C LYS A 17 2.28 11.99 1.84
N LYS A 18 2.05 12.83 2.85
CA LYS A 18 3.05 13.80 3.31
C LYS A 18 4.29 13.11 3.89
N LYS A 19 4.12 12.07 4.73
CA LYS A 19 5.23 11.36 5.38
C LYS A 19 6.14 10.67 4.36
N TYR A 20 5.56 10.13 3.30
CA TYR A 20 6.26 9.38 2.26
C TYR A 20 6.41 10.15 0.95
N ASN A 21 6.20 11.47 0.97
CA ASN A 21 6.32 12.34 -0.20
C ASN A 21 5.63 11.76 -1.46
N LEU A 22 4.39 11.27 -1.32
CA LEU A 22 3.59 10.73 -2.42
C LEU A 22 2.67 11.83 -2.97
N SER A 23 2.68 11.99 -4.29
CA SER A 23 1.66 12.71 -5.03
C SER A 23 0.32 11.97 -5.02
N ASP A 24 -0.76 12.65 -5.39
CA ASP A 24 -2.06 12.01 -5.58
C ASP A 24 -2.04 10.92 -6.66
N LEU A 25 -1.34 11.17 -7.78
CA LEU A 25 -1.21 10.20 -8.86
C LEU A 25 -0.48 8.93 -8.41
N GLU A 26 0.56 9.08 -7.60
CA GLU A 26 1.29 7.95 -7.04
C GLU A 26 0.43 7.15 -6.06
N TYR A 27 -0.30 7.83 -5.18
CA TYR A 27 -1.21 7.16 -4.24
C TYR A 27 -2.33 6.42 -4.98
N ASP A 28 -2.95 7.05 -5.97
CA ASP A 28 -3.99 6.43 -6.78
C ASP A 28 -3.45 5.25 -7.61
N TYR A 29 -2.17 5.29 -8.01
CA TYR A 29 -1.52 4.16 -8.66
C TYR A 29 -1.28 2.98 -7.70
N LEU A 30 -0.98 3.22 -6.42
CA LEU A 30 -0.91 2.14 -5.42
C LEU A 30 -2.25 1.41 -5.29
N TRP A 31 -3.38 2.13 -5.38
CA TRP A 31 -4.70 1.51 -5.43
C TRP A 31 -4.88 0.64 -6.69
N LYS A 32 -4.40 1.10 -7.85
CA LYS A 32 -4.41 0.26 -9.06
C LYS A 32 -3.57 -1.00 -8.90
N LEU A 33 -2.39 -0.90 -8.28
CA LEU A 33 -1.58 -2.07 -7.96
C LEU A 33 -2.31 -3.02 -7.02
N PHE A 34 -3.07 -2.52 -6.05
CA PHE A 34 -3.91 -3.37 -5.18
C PHE A 34 -4.94 -4.16 -6.01
N MET A 35 -5.65 -3.49 -6.92
CA MET A 35 -6.63 -4.14 -7.78
C MET A 35 -6.02 -5.19 -8.72
N GLU A 36 -4.80 -4.96 -9.20
CA GLU A 36 -4.12 -5.83 -10.17
C GLU A 36 -3.36 -6.99 -9.51
N TYR A 37 -2.53 -6.69 -8.51
CA TYR A 37 -1.60 -7.63 -7.85
C TYR A 37 -2.09 -8.13 -6.47
N GLY A 38 -2.95 -7.36 -5.80
CA GLY A 38 -3.42 -7.63 -4.44
C GLY A 38 -4.79 -8.32 -4.37
N MET A 39 -5.61 -8.26 -5.41
CA MET A 39 -6.90 -8.98 -5.42
C MET A 39 -6.66 -10.48 -5.56
N THR A 40 -7.16 -11.27 -4.62
CA THR A 40 -6.93 -12.73 -4.56
C THR A 40 -8.00 -13.56 -5.29
N SER A 41 -9.01 -12.91 -5.88
CA SER A 41 -10.01 -13.57 -6.73
C SER A 41 -9.51 -13.70 -8.17
N GLY A 42 -9.28 -14.94 -8.63
CA GLY A 42 -8.81 -15.26 -9.98
C GLY A 42 -7.32 -15.64 -10.02
N GLU A 43 -7.03 -16.77 -10.66
CA GLU A 43 -5.74 -17.47 -10.72
C GLU A 43 -4.67 -16.74 -11.57
N ALA A 44 -4.32 -15.50 -11.23
CA ALA A 44 -3.19 -14.83 -11.90
C ALA A 44 -1.89 -15.06 -11.13
N SER A 45 -0.84 -15.52 -11.83
CA SER A 45 0.47 -15.83 -11.24
C SER A 45 1.19 -14.63 -10.60
N HIS A 46 0.85 -13.41 -11.02
CA HIS A 46 1.39 -12.17 -10.45
C HIS A 46 0.68 -11.72 -9.16
N ARG A 47 -0.34 -12.46 -8.70
CA ARG A 47 -1.09 -12.18 -7.47
C ARG A 47 -0.60 -13.08 -6.34
N SER A 48 -0.60 -12.54 -5.12
CA SER A 48 -0.31 -13.34 -3.93
C SER A 48 -0.97 -12.74 -2.69
N PRO A 49 -1.22 -13.55 -1.63
CA PRO A 49 -1.64 -13.01 -0.33
C PRO A 49 -0.65 -11.98 0.23
N ALA A 50 0.64 -12.11 -0.03
CA ALA A 50 1.63 -11.14 0.43
C ALA A 50 1.49 -9.78 -0.28
N ASN A 51 1.20 -9.80 -1.59
CA ASN A 51 0.89 -8.58 -2.34
C ASN A 51 -0.36 -7.91 -1.78
N HIS A 52 -1.40 -8.72 -1.50
CA HIS A 52 -2.66 -8.26 -0.91
C HIS A 52 -2.40 -7.50 0.39
N TYR A 53 -1.79 -8.15 1.38
CA TYR A 53 -1.59 -7.53 2.70
C TYR A 53 -0.68 -6.30 2.66
N TYR A 54 0.38 -6.33 1.84
CA TYR A 54 1.24 -5.17 1.70
C TYR A 54 0.50 -3.96 1.10
N LEU A 55 -0.23 -4.15 0.00
CA LEU A 55 -0.94 -3.07 -0.69
C LEU A 55 -2.18 -2.60 0.07
N GLN A 56 -2.93 -3.51 0.70
CA GLN A 56 -4.04 -3.18 1.59
C GLN A 56 -3.56 -2.35 2.78
N GLY A 57 -2.42 -2.73 3.36
CA GLY A 57 -1.78 -1.99 4.44
C GLY A 57 -1.63 -0.50 4.08
N ILE A 58 -1.12 -0.22 2.88
CA ILE A 58 -0.88 1.15 2.43
C ILE A 58 -2.20 1.86 2.12
N SER A 59 -3.06 1.25 1.30
CA SER A 59 -4.22 1.94 0.71
C SER A 59 -5.43 2.05 1.66
N GLU A 60 -5.60 1.11 2.59
CA GLU A 60 -6.76 1.08 3.50
C GLU A 60 -6.37 1.40 4.94
N HIS A 61 -5.23 0.87 5.39
CA HIS A 61 -4.80 0.97 6.79
C HIS A 61 -3.77 2.07 7.05
N ASN A 62 -3.25 2.70 5.99
CA ASN A 62 -2.20 3.71 6.06
C ASN A 62 -0.94 3.23 6.81
N VAL A 63 -0.56 1.97 6.61
CA VAL A 63 0.63 1.35 7.19
C VAL A 63 1.52 0.76 6.10
N ILE A 64 2.81 0.71 6.35
CA ILE A 64 3.79 0.10 5.43
C ILE A 64 4.46 -1.05 6.16
N GLU A 65 4.41 -2.25 5.61
CA GLU A 65 4.97 -3.45 6.23
C GLU A 65 5.91 -4.19 5.27
N TRP A 66 6.79 -3.46 4.57
CA TRP A 66 7.65 -4.03 3.53
C TRP A 66 8.44 -5.26 4.01
N HIS A 67 9.07 -5.19 5.20
CA HIS A 67 9.89 -6.29 5.69
C HIS A 67 9.08 -7.52 6.10
N SER A 68 7.81 -7.35 6.49
CA SER A 68 6.90 -8.45 6.80
C SER A 68 6.53 -9.24 5.56
N TRP A 69 6.36 -8.56 4.41
CA TRP A 69 5.77 -9.16 3.21
C TRP A 69 6.77 -9.43 2.08
N LYS A 70 7.88 -8.69 1.98
CA LYS A 70 8.79 -8.72 0.82
C LYS A 70 9.32 -10.11 0.44
N SER A 71 9.51 -11.02 1.39
CA SER A 71 10.04 -12.36 1.06
C SER A 71 9.01 -13.22 0.32
N LYS A 72 7.71 -12.94 0.50
CA LYS A 72 6.59 -13.71 -0.05
C LYS A 72 5.88 -12.99 -1.21
N MET A 73 6.22 -11.73 -1.47
CA MET A 73 5.69 -10.96 -2.61
C MET A 73 6.21 -11.49 -3.94
N THR A 74 5.39 -11.32 -4.98
CA THR A 74 5.77 -11.70 -6.35
C THR A 74 6.93 -10.85 -6.86
N PRO A 75 7.83 -11.40 -7.71
CA PRO A 75 8.96 -10.66 -8.27
C PRO A 75 8.56 -9.35 -8.96
N GLU A 76 7.45 -9.35 -9.69
CA GLU A 76 6.93 -8.22 -10.45
C GLU A 76 6.58 -7.05 -9.53
N LEU A 77 5.78 -7.30 -8.48
CA LEU A 77 5.40 -6.25 -7.55
C LEU A 77 6.61 -5.74 -6.77
N LYS A 78 7.53 -6.62 -6.35
CA LYS A 78 8.77 -6.20 -5.68
C LYS A 78 9.58 -5.24 -6.55
N LYS A 79 9.72 -5.55 -7.84
CA LYS A 79 10.42 -4.70 -8.79
C LYS A 79 9.74 -3.33 -8.92
N ILE A 80 8.42 -3.29 -9.13
CA ILE A 80 7.64 -2.05 -9.23
C ILE A 80 7.85 -1.17 -7.99
N ILE A 81 7.72 -1.73 -6.79
CA ILE A 81 7.91 -0.99 -5.54
C ILE A 81 9.36 -0.50 -5.43
N SER A 82 10.35 -1.34 -5.72
CA SER A 82 11.75 -0.93 -5.60
C SER A 82 12.18 0.17 -6.58
N GLU A 83 11.60 0.19 -7.78
CA GLU A 83 11.96 1.16 -8.83
C GLU A 83 11.17 2.47 -8.71
N LYS A 84 9.88 2.39 -8.39
CA LYS A 84 8.98 3.57 -8.37
C LYS A 84 8.73 4.12 -6.97
N TYR A 85 8.85 3.28 -5.95
CA TYR A 85 8.46 3.61 -4.58
C TYR A 85 9.50 3.19 -3.53
N PRO A 86 10.79 3.53 -3.69
CA PRO A 86 11.83 3.12 -2.75
C PRO A 86 11.55 3.61 -1.32
N GLN A 87 10.86 4.73 -1.16
CA GLN A 87 10.46 5.28 0.14
C GLN A 87 9.42 4.40 0.88
N LEU A 88 8.72 3.51 0.19
CA LEU A 88 7.78 2.56 0.79
C LEU A 88 8.47 1.23 1.17
N MET A 89 9.78 1.09 0.96
CA MET A 89 10.54 -0.11 1.34
C MET A 89 10.91 -0.14 2.84
N VAL A 90 9.98 0.21 3.72
CA VAL A 90 10.17 0.34 5.17
C VAL A 90 9.10 -0.41 5.96
N THR A 91 9.24 -0.49 7.29
CA THR A 91 8.15 -0.93 8.17
C THR A 91 7.77 0.19 9.12
N ASP A 92 6.54 0.67 8.99
CA ASP A 92 6.00 1.81 9.71
C ASP A 92 4.51 1.64 9.98
N LYS A 93 4.18 1.66 11.26
CA LYS A 93 2.83 1.48 11.79
C LYS A 93 2.34 2.72 12.54
N SER A 94 3.01 3.87 12.41
CA SER A 94 2.72 5.04 13.25
C SER A 94 1.35 5.68 13.01
N LEU A 95 0.66 5.30 11.92
CA LEU A 95 -0.62 5.87 11.51
C LEU A 95 -1.80 4.86 11.61
N GLN A 96 -1.53 3.64 12.10
CA GLN A 96 -2.53 2.59 12.34
C GLN A 96 -3.48 3.01 13.47
#